data_AF-A0A3N1H837-F1
#
_entry.id   AF-A0A3N1H837-F1
#
_cell.length_a   1.000
_cell.length_b   1.000
_cell.length_c   1.000
_cell.angle_alpha   90.00
_cell.angle_beta   90.00
_cell.angle_gamma   90.00
#
_symmetry.space_group_name_H-M   'P 1'
#
loop_
_entity.id
_entity.type
_entity.pdbx_description
1 polymer ?
#
loop_
_entity_poly.entity_id
_entity_poly.type
_entity_poly.pdbx_seq_one_letter_code
_entity_poly.pdbx_strand_id
1 'polypeptide(L)'
;MDDREPACLLGSLTAIRSLNPRGTSPREDREGRIGTVTSEMNPSDDDEQWRAEMLAAVSTGDPQVANPALLELTYDDLDGEWVEPILLEHLAPRHDVRLRRLAATCLGHLARIHGKITRGTVVPALQALLSDRVLGGTAQDALDDIEQFAPAEPGTRP
;
A
#
# COMPACT_ATOMS: atom_id res chain seq x y z
N MET A 1 1.61 -38.09 -28.29
CA MET A 1 2.74 -37.39 -28.92
C MET A 1 2.15 -36.20 -29.63
N ASP A 2 2.77 -35.05 -29.39
CA ASP A 2 2.44 -33.68 -29.78
C ASP A 2 1.28 -33.04 -28.99
N ASP A 3 1.54 -32.19 -28.00
CA ASP A 3 2.16 -30.83 -27.99
C ASP A 3 1.21 -29.71 -28.42
N ARG A 4 0.83 -28.89 -27.42
CA ARG A 4 0.56 -27.43 -27.40
C ARG A 4 -0.80 -26.99 -26.86
N GLU A 5 -0.76 -26.51 -25.61
CA GLU A 5 -1.46 -25.31 -25.11
C GLU A 5 -0.49 -24.11 -25.19
N PRO A 6 -0.87 -22.83 -25.00
CA PRO A 6 -2.21 -22.20 -24.92
C PRO A 6 -2.34 -20.91 -25.78
N ALA A 7 -3.55 -20.38 -25.95
CA ALA A 7 -3.77 -19.03 -26.51
C ALA A 7 -4.37 -18.09 -25.45
N CYS A 8 -3.50 -17.24 -24.89
CA CYS A 8 -3.85 -16.02 -24.18
C CYS A 8 -4.59 -15.06 -25.11
N LEU A 9 -5.76 -14.57 -24.69
CA LEU A 9 -6.46 -13.47 -25.35
C LEU A 9 -6.04 -12.15 -24.70
N LEU A 10 -5.41 -11.31 -25.51
CA LEU A 10 -5.05 -9.93 -25.22
C LEU A 10 -6.30 -9.05 -25.09
N GLY A 11 -6.34 -8.24 -24.03
CA GLY A 11 -7.20 -7.06 -23.89
C GLY A 11 -6.32 -5.81 -23.77
N SER A 12 -6.62 -4.81 -24.59
CA SER A 12 -5.73 -3.75 -25.07
C SER A 12 -5.27 -2.70 -24.07
N LEU A 13 -4.07 -2.17 -24.37
CA LEU A 13 -3.48 -0.94 -23.87
C LEU A 13 -4.45 0.25 -23.97
N THR A 14 -4.46 1.11 -22.95
CA THR A 14 -4.86 2.51 -23.09
C THR A 14 -3.88 3.43 -22.36
N ALA A 15 -3.13 4.17 -23.18
CA ALA A 15 -2.53 5.50 -22.97
C ALA A 15 -1.69 5.77 -21.71
N ILE A 16 -0.38 5.49 -21.81
CA ILE A 16 0.66 6.13 -20.99
C ILE A 16 0.85 7.56 -21.52
N ARG A 17 0.34 8.56 -20.81
CA ARG A 17 0.64 9.97 -21.08
C ARG A 17 1.98 10.31 -20.42
N SER A 18 3.00 10.44 -21.27
CA SER A 18 4.27 11.14 -21.10
C SER A 18 4.60 11.68 -19.69
N LEU A 19 5.41 10.94 -18.93
CA LEU A 19 6.01 11.40 -17.68
C LEU A 19 7.13 12.41 -17.98
N ASN A 20 7.03 13.58 -17.38
CA ASN A 20 8.08 14.59 -17.32
C ASN A 20 8.91 14.32 -16.06
N PRO A 21 10.24 14.12 -16.13
CA PRO A 21 11.03 13.83 -14.94
C PRO A 21 11.41 15.16 -14.26
N ARG A 22 10.79 15.47 -13.11
CA ARG A 22 11.33 16.48 -12.20
C ARG A 22 11.31 15.94 -10.78
N GLY A 23 12.50 15.93 -10.19
CA GLY A 23 12.78 15.28 -8.93
C GLY A 23 12.31 16.06 -7.70
N THR A 24 12.18 15.28 -6.63
CA THR A 24 12.47 15.57 -5.22
C THR A 24 11.85 16.80 -4.59
N SER A 25 10.93 16.54 -3.66
CA SER A 25 10.51 17.38 -2.54
C SER A 25 11.69 18.11 -1.86
N PRO A 26 11.50 19.26 -1.19
CA PRO A 26 10.65 19.35 0.01
C PRO A 26 9.63 20.51 0.03
N ARG A 27 8.53 20.30 0.75
CA ARG A 27 7.62 21.34 1.25
C ARG A 27 8.42 22.30 2.15
N GLU A 28 8.85 23.43 1.59
CA GLU A 28 9.38 24.59 2.32
C GLU A 28 8.54 25.82 1.96
N ASP A 29 7.99 26.46 2.98
CA ASP A 29 7.24 27.70 2.90
C ASP A 29 8.17 28.81 2.40
N ARG A 30 7.92 29.38 1.21
CA ARG A 30 8.64 30.60 0.81
C ARG A 30 7.84 31.54 -0.09
N GLU A 31 7.51 32.66 0.55
CA GLU A 31 6.97 33.91 0.01
C GLU A 31 7.70 34.41 -1.26
N GLY A 32 6.92 34.68 -2.32
CA GLY A 32 7.16 35.75 -3.29
C GLY A 32 7.85 35.41 -4.63
N ARG A 33 7.05 35.31 -5.72
CA ARG A 33 7.03 36.24 -6.89
C ARG A 33 6.57 35.56 -8.21
N ILE A 34 5.32 35.89 -8.59
CA ILE A 34 4.63 35.99 -9.89
C ILE A 34 5.01 35.09 -11.09
N GLY A 35 4.02 34.27 -11.48
CA GLY A 35 3.84 33.69 -12.82
C GLY A 35 2.46 33.07 -12.92
N THR A 36 1.56 33.70 -13.66
CA THR A 36 0.13 33.36 -13.79
C THR A 36 -0.10 31.99 -14.42
N VAL A 37 -0.48 30.99 -13.62
CA VAL A 37 -1.67 30.16 -13.85
C VAL A 37 -2.15 29.68 -12.48
N THR A 38 -3.14 30.35 -11.90
CA THR A 38 -3.91 29.76 -10.81
C THR A 38 -4.89 28.80 -11.46
N SER A 39 -4.40 27.61 -11.82
CA SER A 39 -5.27 26.45 -11.68
C SER A 39 -5.47 26.36 -10.18
N GLU A 40 -6.64 26.76 -9.70
CA GLU A 40 -7.05 26.51 -8.32
C GLU A 40 -6.98 24.98 -8.15
N MET A 41 -5.82 24.47 -7.72
CA MET A 41 -5.65 23.08 -7.31
C MET A 41 -6.55 22.94 -6.10
N ASN A 42 -7.69 22.33 -6.34
CA ASN A 42 -8.55 21.88 -5.27
C ASN A 42 -7.68 20.91 -4.46
N PRO A 43 -7.52 21.09 -3.14
CA PRO A 43 -6.65 20.22 -2.33
C PRO A 43 -6.96 18.72 -2.51
N SER A 44 -8.18 18.37 -2.95
CA SER A 44 -8.56 17.00 -3.31
C SER A 44 -7.88 16.43 -4.56
N ASP A 45 -7.53 17.27 -5.54
CA ASP A 45 -6.98 16.82 -6.82
C ASP A 45 -5.50 16.42 -6.66
N ASP A 46 -4.78 17.11 -5.77
CA ASP A 46 -3.40 16.78 -5.40
C ASP A 46 -3.33 15.43 -4.68
N ASP A 47 -4.27 15.16 -3.77
CA ASP A 47 -4.36 13.90 -3.03
C ASP A 47 -4.69 12.72 -3.95
N GLU A 48 -5.62 12.90 -4.90
CA GLU A 48 -5.98 11.85 -5.87
C GLU A 48 -4.82 11.55 -6.83
N GLN A 49 -4.10 12.58 -7.29
CA GLN A 49 -2.92 12.41 -8.13
C GLN A 49 -1.79 11.68 -7.39
N TRP A 50 -1.50 12.08 -6.14
CA TRP A 50 -0.50 11.40 -5.33
C TRP A 50 -0.86 9.93 -5.06
N ARG A 51 -2.12 9.63 -4.72
CA ARG A 51 -2.60 8.25 -4.58
C ARG A 51 -2.39 7.44 -5.86
N ALA A 52 -2.71 8.01 -7.02
CA ALA A 52 -2.51 7.35 -8.31
C ALA A 52 -1.02 7.07 -8.59
N GLU A 53 -0.12 8.00 -8.27
CA GLU A 53 1.33 7.82 -8.38
C GLU A 53 1.84 6.72 -7.46
N MET A 54 1.40 6.70 -6.20
CA MET A 54 1.76 5.66 -5.24
C MET A 54 1.26 4.29 -5.68
N LEU A 55 0.02 4.19 -6.16
CA LEU A 55 -0.53 2.95 -6.69
C LEU A 55 0.24 2.45 -7.92
N ALA A 56 0.65 3.36 -8.81
CA ALA A 56 1.48 3.00 -9.95
C ALA A 56 2.86 2.48 -9.51
N ALA A 57 3.49 3.12 -8.53
CA ALA A 57 4.77 2.69 -7.97
C ALA A 57 4.68 1.31 -7.30
N VAL A 58 3.65 1.09 -6.48
CA VAL A 58 3.38 -0.21 -5.82
C VAL A 58 3.13 -1.31 -6.87
N SER A 59 2.39 -1.00 -7.94
CA SER A 59 2.05 -1.95 -9.00
C SER A 59 3.23 -2.41 -9.85
N THR A 60 4.38 -1.72 -9.78
CA THR A 60 5.60 -2.16 -10.48
C THR A 60 6.09 -3.52 -10.01
N GLY A 61 5.83 -3.87 -8.74
CA GLY A 61 6.36 -5.07 -8.09
C GLY A 61 7.87 -5.04 -7.83
N ASP A 62 8.58 -4.00 -8.25
CA ASP A 62 10.00 -3.79 -7.94
C ASP A 62 10.13 -3.35 -6.48
N PRO A 63 10.76 -4.13 -5.58
CA PRO A 63 10.89 -3.77 -4.18
C PRO A 63 11.63 -2.44 -3.93
N GLN A 64 12.42 -1.93 -4.87
CA GLN A 64 13.07 -0.62 -4.73
C GLN A 64 12.11 0.55 -4.93
N VAL A 65 11.03 0.35 -5.69
CA VAL A 65 10.04 1.38 -6.02
C VAL A 65 8.77 1.18 -5.19
N ALA A 66 8.29 -0.06 -5.07
CA ALA A 66 7.05 -0.39 -4.39
C ALA A 66 7.15 -0.22 -2.87
N ASN A 67 8.30 -0.51 -2.25
CA ASN A 67 8.43 -0.42 -0.79
C ASN A 67 8.36 1.02 -0.24
N PRO A 68 9.08 2.01 -0.80
CA PRO A 68 8.91 3.40 -0.40
C PRO A 68 7.46 3.86 -0.56
N ALA A 69 6.81 3.52 -1.69
CA ALA A 69 5.43 3.90 -1.95
C ALA A 69 4.45 3.27 -0.94
N LEU A 70 4.63 2.01 -0.55
CA LEU A 70 3.82 1.40 0.52
C LEU A 70 3.99 2.10 1.88
N LEU A 71 5.21 2.54 2.20
CA LEU A 71 5.46 3.29 3.43
C LEU A 71 4.78 4.66 3.38
N GLU A 72 4.95 5.40 2.28
CA GLU A 72 4.29 6.69 2.06
C GLU A 72 2.77 6.56 2.18
N LEU A 73 2.15 5.57 1.52
CA LEU A 73 0.72 5.28 1.69
C LEU A 73 0.33 5.02 3.15
N THR A 74 1.17 4.30 3.90
CA THR A 74 0.85 3.92 5.29
C THR A 74 0.96 5.09 6.27
N TYR A 75 1.87 6.02 6.03
CA TYR A 75 2.17 7.11 6.97
C TYR A 75 1.54 8.46 6.59
N ASP A 76 1.36 8.72 5.30
CA ASP A 76 0.94 10.03 4.81
C ASP A 76 -0.53 10.07 4.36
N ASP A 77 -1.16 8.91 4.11
CA ASP A 77 -2.60 8.85 3.82
C ASP A 77 -3.43 8.82 5.11
N LEU A 78 -4.37 9.76 5.24
CA LEU A 78 -5.24 9.86 6.41
C LEU A 78 -6.32 8.76 6.43
N ASP A 79 -6.61 8.13 5.29
CA ASP A 79 -7.63 7.11 5.13
C ASP A 79 -7.04 5.69 5.20
N GLY A 80 -6.79 5.24 6.43
CA GLY A 80 -6.31 3.88 6.68
C GLY A 80 -7.26 2.77 6.18
N GLU A 81 -8.57 3.04 6.06
CA GLU A 81 -9.53 2.07 5.52
C GLU A 81 -9.35 1.88 4.01
N TRP A 82 -8.92 2.93 3.30
CA TRP A 82 -8.56 2.85 1.89
C TRP A 82 -7.21 2.15 1.68
N VAL A 83 -6.23 2.36 2.57
CA VAL A 83 -4.88 1.76 2.48
C VAL A 83 -4.89 0.26 2.79
N GLU A 84 -5.69 -0.18 3.77
CA GLU A 84 -5.74 -1.57 4.23
C GLU A 84 -5.92 -2.64 3.12
N PRO A 85 -6.91 -2.54 2.20
CA PRO A 85 -7.06 -3.53 1.14
C PRO A 85 -5.86 -3.58 0.17
N ILE A 86 -5.16 -2.46 -0.01
CA ILE A 86 -3.93 -2.41 -0.81
C ILE A 86 -2.84 -3.24 -0.13
N LEU A 87 -2.64 -3.05 1.18
CA LEU A 87 -1.66 -3.84 1.94
C LEU A 87 -1.99 -5.33 1.96
N LEU A 88 -3.28 -5.67 2.12
CA LEU A 88 -3.76 -7.05 2.10
C LEU A 88 -3.44 -7.76 0.78
N GLU A 89 -3.69 -7.11 -0.36
CA GLU A 89 -3.34 -7.68 -1.67
C GLU A 89 -1.84 -7.96 -1.79
N HIS A 90 -1.00 -7.14 -1.16
CA HIS A 90 0.45 -7.29 -1.21
C HIS A 90 1.01 -8.38 -0.28
N LEU A 91 0.17 -9.06 0.51
CA LEU A 91 0.56 -10.29 1.21
C LEU A 91 0.57 -11.53 0.30
N ALA A 92 -0.07 -11.46 -0.87
CA ALA A 92 -0.27 -12.60 -1.76
C ALA A 92 1.07 -13.23 -2.21
N PRO A 93 1.16 -14.57 -2.34
CA PRO A 93 2.41 -15.27 -2.69
C PRO A 93 3.03 -14.88 -4.03
N ARG A 94 2.27 -14.23 -4.92
CA ARG A 94 2.72 -13.74 -6.23
C ARG A 94 3.72 -12.58 -6.14
N HIS A 95 3.78 -11.90 -5.01
CA HIS A 95 4.63 -10.73 -4.79
C HIS A 95 6.00 -11.11 -4.24
N ASP A 96 6.98 -10.24 -4.44
CA ASP A 96 8.32 -10.42 -3.88
C ASP A 96 8.28 -10.49 -2.34
N VAL A 97 9.14 -11.34 -1.76
CA VAL A 97 9.16 -11.58 -0.30
C VAL A 97 9.47 -10.33 0.52
N ARG A 98 10.24 -9.38 -0.03
CA ARG A 98 10.53 -8.09 0.63
C ARG A 98 9.30 -7.21 0.67
N LEU A 99 8.53 -7.18 -0.42
CA LEU A 99 7.28 -6.44 -0.51
C LEU A 99 6.23 -7.02 0.42
N ARG A 100 6.07 -8.35 0.43
CA ARG A 100 5.17 -9.07 1.34
C ARG A 100 5.50 -8.81 2.82
N ARG A 101 6.80 -8.85 3.17
CA ARG A 101 7.27 -8.55 4.53
C ARG A 101 6.87 -7.13 4.94
N LEU A 102 7.10 -6.15 4.06
CA LEU A 102 6.79 -4.76 4.37
C LEU A 102 5.28 -4.54 4.48
N ALA A 103 4.47 -5.13 3.60
CA ALA A 103 3.02 -5.07 3.69
C ALA A 103 2.50 -5.59 5.04
N ALA A 104 3.06 -6.69 5.55
CA ALA A 104 2.74 -7.20 6.88
C ALA A 104 3.11 -6.20 7.99
N THR A 105 4.31 -5.61 7.95
CA THR A 105 4.71 -4.54 8.89
C THR A 105 3.77 -3.34 8.82
N CYS A 106 3.41 -2.88 7.62
CA CYS A 106 2.52 -1.74 7.43
C CYS A 106 1.11 -1.98 7.98
N LEU A 107 0.61 -3.22 7.97
CA LEU A 107 -0.68 -3.55 8.62
C LEU A 107 -0.63 -3.34 10.14
N GLY A 108 0.49 -3.70 10.79
CA GLY A 108 0.72 -3.37 12.20
C GLY A 108 0.80 -1.86 12.42
N HIS A 109 1.45 -1.13 11.51
CA HIS A 109 1.49 0.33 11.55
C HIS A 109 0.11 0.97 11.38
N LEU A 110 -0.74 0.50 10.46
CA LEU A 110 -2.10 1.01 10.33
C LEU A 110 -2.89 0.87 11.64
N ALA A 111 -2.78 -0.28 12.30
CA ALA A 111 -3.41 -0.48 13.62
C ALA A 111 -2.88 0.53 14.65
N ARG A 112 -1.56 0.76 14.69
CA ARG A 112 -0.92 1.74 15.59
C ARG A 112 -1.32 3.19 15.29
N ILE A 113 -1.39 3.58 14.02
CA ILE A 113 -1.63 4.96 13.58
C ILE A 113 -3.11 5.31 13.69
N HIS A 114 -3.99 4.45 13.19
CA HIS A 114 -5.43 4.75 13.10
C HIS A 114 -6.24 4.17 14.26
N GLY A 115 -5.68 3.26 15.07
CA GLY A 115 -6.38 2.62 16.20
C GLY A 115 -7.52 1.70 15.77
N LYS A 116 -7.61 1.38 14.48
CA LYS A 116 -8.66 0.56 13.88
C LYS A 116 -8.07 -0.30 12.76
N ILE A 117 -8.65 -1.49 12.56
CA ILE A 117 -8.29 -2.39 11.47
C ILE A 117 -9.43 -3.41 11.26
N THR A 118 -9.63 -3.88 10.03
CA THR A 118 -10.64 -4.93 9.75
C THR A 118 -10.11 -6.29 10.20
N ARG A 119 -10.23 -6.57 11.50
CA ARG A 119 -9.72 -7.80 12.12
C ARG A 119 -10.22 -9.08 11.42
N GLY A 120 -11.45 -9.08 10.92
CA GLY A 120 -12.06 -10.23 10.24
C GLY A 120 -11.35 -10.67 8.95
N THR A 121 -10.61 -9.78 8.29
CA THR A 121 -9.84 -10.06 7.07
C THR A 121 -8.34 -10.06 7.34
N VAL A 122 -7.86 -9.09 8.10
CA VAL A 122 -6.42 -8.90 8.34
C VAL A 122 -5.82 -9.97 9.25
N VAL A 123 -6.49 -10.31 10.36
CA VAL A 123 -5.93 -11.28 11.32
C VAL A 123 -5.78 -12.66 10.68
N PRO A 124 -6.78 -13.23 9.97
CA PRO A 124 -6.60 -14.51 9.28
C PRO A 124 -5.48 -14.48 8.22
N ALA A 125 -5.33 -13.38 7.49
CA ALA A 125 -4.28 -13.24 6.48
C ALA A 125 -2.88 -13.27 7.09
N LEU A 126 -2.66 -12.58 8.22
CA LEU A 126 -1.40 -12.60 8.96
C LEU A 126 -1.16 -13.95 9.63
N GLN A 127 -2.19 -14.57 10.21
CA GLN A 127 -2.10 -15.90 10.82
C GLN A 127 -1.64 -16.98 9.82
N ALA A 128 -2.11 -16.90 8.57
CA ALA A 128 -1.67 -17.80 7.51
C ALA A 128 -0.15 -17.70 7.21
N LEU A 129 0.48 -16.57 7.54
CA LEU A 129 1.92 -16.35 7.35
C LEU A 129 2.77 -16.85 8.54
N LEU A 130 2.18 -17.20 9.68
CA LEU A 130 2.93 -17.59 10.89
C LEU A 130 3.82 -18.84 10.68
N SER A 131 3.40 -19.74 9.78
CA SER A 131 4.18 -20.94 9.45
C SER A 131 5.29 -20.69 8.42
N ASP A 132 5.32 -19.51 7.79
CA ASP A 132 6.34 -19.14 6.82
C ASP A 132 7.67 -18.84 7.55
N ARG A 133 8.76 -19.52 7.15
CA ARG A 133 10.08 -19.37 7.80
C ARG A 133 10.66 -17.97 7.66
N VAL A 134 10.26 -17.23 6.64
CA VAL A 134 10.77 -15.89 6.33
C VAL A 134 9.85 -14.83 6.91
N LEU A 135 8.54 -14.99 6.76
CA LEU A 135 7.54 -13.97 7.10
C LEU A 135 6.91 -14.14 8.49
N GLY A 136 6.99 -15.33 9.10
CA GLY A 136 6.26 -15.65 10.34
C GLY A 136 6.58 -14.72 11.50
N GLY A 137 7.85 -14.35 11.70
CA GLY A 137 8.23 -13.37 12.73
C GLY A 137 7.58 -12.01 12.50
N THR A 138 7.63 -11.49 11.27
CA THR A 138 7.02 -10.19 10.93
C THR A 138 5.49 -10.23 11.02
N ALA A 139 4.88 -11.37 10.67
CA ALA A 139 3.45 -11.56 10.85
C ALA A 139 3.05 -11.57 12.33
N GLN A 140 3.86 -12.18 13.20
CA GLN A 140 3.66 -12.13 14.65
C GLN A 140 3.76 -10.70 15.18
N ASP A 141 4.78 -9.95 14.79
CA ASP A 141 4.96 -8.54 15.21
C ASP A 141 3.73 -7.70 14.81
N ALA A 142 3.21 -7.88 13.60
CA ALA A 142 2.02 -7.16 13.13
C ALA A 142 0.74 -7.57 13.89
N LEU A 143 0.59 -8.84 14.26
CA LEU A 143 -0.51 -9.31 15.09
C LEU A 143 -0.45 -8.74 16.51
N ASP A 144 0.76 -8.65 17.08
CA ASP A 144 0.97 -8.05 18.40
C ASP A 144 0.64 -6.55 18.39
N ASP A 145 1.03 -5.83 17.32
CA ASP A 145 0.63 -4.43 17.09
C ASP A 145 -0.90 -4.29 17.01
N ILE A 146 -1.58 -5.15 16.24
CA ILE A 146 -3.04 -5.14 16.12
C ILE A 146 -3.72 -5.37 17.47
N GLU A 147 -3.23 -6.32 18.26
CA GLU A 147 -3.80 -6.59 19.57
C GLU A 147 -3.59 -5.43 20.56
N GLN A 148 -2.43 -4.76 20.47
CA GLN A 148 -2.11 -3.65 21.35
C GLN A 148 -2.88 -2.36 20.99
N PHE A 149 -3.02 -2.04 19.70
CA PHE A 149 -3.50 -0.73 19.25
C PHE A 149 -4.90 -0.73 18.63
N ALA A 150 -5.37 -1.87 18.13
CA ALA A 150 -6.71 -2.03 17.58
C ALA A 150 -7.38 -3.32 18.12
N PRO A 151 -7.53 -3.45 19.45
CA PRO A 151 -8.08 -4.65 20.08
C PRO A 151 -9.53 -4.89 19.61
N ALA A 152 -9.98 -6.15 19.69
CA ALA A 152 -11.38 -6.44 19.44
C ALA A 152 -12.25 -5.73 20.49
N GLU A 153 -13.38 -5.18 20.05
CA GLU A 153 -14.39 -4.63 20.96
C GLU A 153 -14.72 -5.66 22.05
N PRO A 154 -14.68 -5.30 23.34
CA PRO A 154 -14.97 -6.22 24.43
C PRO A 154 -16.43 -6.70 24.31
N GLY A 155 -16.61 -7.92 23.79
CA GLY A 155 -17.93 -8.52 23.58
C GLY A 155 -18.11 -9.18 22.21
N THR A 156 -17.26 -8.89 21.22
CA THR A 156 -17.26 -9.60 19.94
C THR A 156 -16.31 -10.79 20.02
N ARG A 157 -16.80 -11.92 20.53
CA ARG A 157 -16.14 -13.22 20.43
C ARG A 157 -16.96 -14.11 19.48
N PRO A 158 -16.37 -14.79 18.49
CA PRO A 158 -17.00 -15.98 17.91
C PRO A 158 -17.08 -17.13 18.93
#